data_AF-A0A3B1DT51-F1
#
_entry.id   AF-A0A3B1DT51-F1
#
_cell.length_a   1.000
_cell.length_b   1.000
_cell.length_c   1.000
_cell.angle_alpha   90.00
_cell.angle_beta   90.00
_cell.angle_gamma   90.00
#
_symmetry.space_group_name_H-M   'P 1'
#
loop_
_entity.id
_entity.type
_entity.pdbx_description
1 polymer ?
#
loop_
_entity_poly.entity_id
_entity_poly.type
_entity_poly.pdbx_seq_one_letter_code
_entity_poly.pdbx_strand_id
1 'polypeptide(L)'
;MRDAKKLGGIAIIFIVLLRLSIGWQFLYEGLWKCDTMQSSRPWTAAGYLRNAQGPLRDHFRNMTGDPDELNWLDYNKMAAKWDRWHERFLAHHTDLTKDQKKRINTLLNGNKELKAILNKLPAGINIKGPSLQKVIRFDKKSHRLIVDGNLHLVPKEVRALERMAKKSGQLFKKPDEKERKEENDKALKEFTAAIKRLKALSGRFSFKEQLRISLKGDPERAAIVNADGRRIGKIDRYKEMLKNYEEDLKKSQQDFQQDHLKYQWNLIQKMRSELVGPIKAMEKDLYAKADNWLTIEQLQRGPVPAEPSQMRSLDNTTIWGLLILGGMLLMGFGTRIAALGGAVMLLSFYLVIPPFPGVPPAPGPEHSLFVNKNLIEMIALIAIVFLPTGQWFGLDRWVYGSISRLWSKPKPDSQPVITAPQKEKTPQAPAKEAVKPDAKPDGTTYQLDNKKK
;
A
#
# COMPACT_ATOMS: atom_id res chain seq x y z
N MET A 1 -22.83 45.10 17.82
CA MET A 1 -21.63 44.27 17.52
C MET A 1 -21.42 44.15 16.01
N ARG A 2 -21.18 45.26 15.27
CA ARG A 2 -21.04 45.26 13.80
C ARG A 2 -19.62 45.53 13.28
N ASP A 3 -18.63 45.81 14.15
CA ASP A 3 -17.32 46.31 13.71
C ASP A 3 -16.14 45.47 14.21
N ALA A 4 -16.13 44.17 13.91
CA ALA A 4 -14.96 43.30 14.09
C ALA A 4 -14.54 42.54 12.82
N LYS A 5 -15.15 42.82 11.66
CA LYS A 5 -15.14 41.91 10.50
C LYS A 5 -14.95 42.61 9.15
N LYS A 6 -13.85 43.34 8.96
CA LYS A 6 -13.33 43.62 7.61
C LYS A 6 -11.91 43.09 7.51
N LEU A 7 -11.78 41.87 6.98
CA LEU A 7 -10.48 41.35 6.58
C LEU A 7 -9.96 42.24 5.44
N GLY A 8 -8.72 42.71 5.56
CA GLY A 8 -8.08 43.49 4.49
C GLY A 8 -7.97 42.67 3.21
N GLY A 9 -8.02 43.32 2.05
CA GLY A 9 -7.94 42.64 0.75
C GLY A 9 -6.69 41.75 0.61
N ILE A 10 -5.55 42.20 1.17
CA ILE A 10 -4.31 41.43 1.21
C ILE A 10 -4.48 40.15 2.06
N ALA A 11 -5.13 40.24 3.21
CA ALA A 11 -5.40 39.06 4.05
C ALA A 11 -6.27 38.04 3.32
N ILE A 12 -7.29 38.49 2.59
CA ILE A 12 -8.12 37.62 1.75
C ILE A 12 -7.27 36.90 0.70
N ILE A 13 -6.37 37.62 0.01
CA ILE A 13 -5.46 37.04 -0.98
C ILE A 13 -4.60 35.94 -0.33
N PHE A 14 -3.94 36.21 0.79
CA PHE A 14 -3.08 35.21 1.44
C PHE A 14 -3.86 34.00 1.99
N ILE A 15 -5.08 34.20 2.49
CA ILE A 15 -5.93 33.08 2.94
C ILE A 15 -6.36 32.22 1.74
N VAL A 16 -6.70 32.83 0.60
CA VAL A 16 -7.01 32.09 -0.64
C VAL A 16 -5.77 31.36 -1.14
N LEU A 17 -4.60 32.00 -1.16
CA LEU A 17 -3.35 31.36 -1.52
C LEU A 17 -3.02 30.19 -0.61
N LEU A 18 -3.18 30.33 0.70
CA LEU A 18 -3.01 29.23 1.66
C LEU A 18 -3.92 28.04 1.33
N ARG A 19 -5.20 28.28 1.03
CA ARG A 19 -6.12 27.23 0.59
C ARG A 19 -5.63 26.56 -0.70
N LEU A 20 -5.23 27.35 -1.70
CA LEU A 20 -4.74 26.83 -2.98
C LEU A 20 -3.44 26.03 -2.81
N SER A 21 -2.52 26.49 -1.97
CA SER A 21 -1.26 25.80 -1.66
C SER A 21 -1.50 24.45 -0.98
N ILE A 22 -2.37 24.39 0.03
CA ILE A 22 -2.71 23.12 0.70
C ILE A 22 -3.46 22.19 -0.27
N GLY A 23 -4.41 22.73 -1.04
CA GLY A 23 -5.13 21.97 -2.07
C GLY A 23 -4.20 21.39 -3.14
N TRP A 24 -3.21 22.18 -3.58
CA TRP A 24 -2.17 21.72 -4.51
C TRP A 24 -1.31 20.61 -3.91
N GLN A 25 -0.84 20.77 -2.67
CA GLN A 25 -0.06 19.75 -1.97
C GLN A 25 -0.83 18.43 -1.91
N PHE A 26 -2.11 18.46 -1.53
CA PHE A 26 -2.94 17.26 -1.45
C PHE A 26 -3.15 16.62 -2.82
N LEU A 27 -3.52 17.42 -3.83
CA LEU A 27 -3.78 16.90 -5.16
C LEU A 27 -2.52 16.29 -5.77
N TYR A 28 -1.39 16.99 -5.71
CA TYR A 28 -0.12 16.50 -6.25
C TYR A 28 0.34 15.22 -5.56
N GLU A 29 0.28 15.18 -4.23
CA GLU A 29 0.59 13.98 -3.45
C GLU A 29 -0.33 12.79 -3.79
N GLY A 30 -1.60 13.05 -4.07
CA GLY A 30 -2.56 12.04 -4.53
C GLY A 30 -2.23 11.55 -5.95
N LEU A 31 -1.92 12.48 -6.88
CA LEU A 31 -1.58 12.15 -8.27
C LEU A 31 -0.31 11.33 -8.35
N TRP A 32 0.74 11.74 -7.64
CA TRP A 32 1.99 10.99 -7.58
C TRP A 32 1.77 9.57 -7.03
N LYS A 33 1.02 9.42 -5.93
CA LYS A 33 0.70 8.08 -5.41
C LYS A 33 -0.12 7.27 -6.42
N CYS A 34 -1.13 7.87 -7.05
CA CYS A 34 -1.95 7.21 -8.08
C CYS A 34 -1.10 6.71 -9.26
N ASP A 35 -0.15 7.50 -9.73
CA ASP A 35 0.75 7.13 -10.83
C ASP A 35 1.61 5.90 -10.47
N THR A 36 2.12 5.84 -9.24
CA THR A 36 2.89 4.66 -8.78
C THR A 36 2.07 3.37 -8.78
N MET A 37 0.73 3.44 -8.73
CA MET A 37 -0.14 2.24 -8.71
C MET A 37 0.01 1.37 -9.95
N GLN A 38 0.43 1.96 -11.08
CA GLN A 38 0.66 1.25 -12.34
C GLN A 38 2.11 0.75 -12.47
N SER A 39 2.98 1.15 -11.55
CA SER A 39 4.40 0.78 -11.56
C SER A 39 4.65 -0.57 -10.86
N SER A 40 5.86 -1.09 -11.03
CA SER A 40 6.33 -2.30 -10.33
C SER A 40 6.51 -2.13 -8.81
N ARG A 41 6.42 -0.89 -8.30
CA ARG A 41 6.54 -0.56 -6.87
C ARG A 41 5.44 0.43 -6.47
N PRO A 42 4.18 -0.04 -6.36
CA PRO A 42 3.08 0.81 -5.94
C PRO A 42 3.34 1.38 -4.55
N TRP A 43 3.01 2.66 -4.37
CA TRP A 43 3.03 3.30 -3.05
C TRP A 43 2.13 2.54 -2.07
N THR A 44 2.51 2.52 -0.79
CA THR A 44 1.70 1.95 0.28
C THR A 44 1.97 2.63 1.61
N ALA A 45 0.92 2.83 2.40
CA ALA A 45 1.00 3.32 3.78
C ALA A 45 1.51 2.24 4.76
N ALA A 46 1.68 0.98 4.32
CA ALA A 46 2.06 -0.14 5.16
C ALA A 46 3.31 0.14 6.01
N GLY A 47 4.36 0.71 5.40
CA GLY A 47 5.59 1.06 6.11
C GLY A 47 5.38 2.12 7.18
N TYR A 48 4.49 3.09 6.92
CA TYR A 48 4.17 4.16 7.86
C TYR A 48 3.34 3.63 9.05
N LEU A 49 2.25 2.92 8.77
CA LEU A 49 1.34 2.38 9.79
C LEU A 49 2.00 1.30 10.67
N ARG A 50 2.88 0.47 10.10
CA ARG A 50 3.65 -0.53 10.88
C ARG A 50 4.70 0.09 11.80
N ASN A 51 5.06 1.34 11.59
CA ASN A 51 5.96 2.08 12.46
C ASN A 51 5.21 3.07 13.34
N ALA A 52 3.88 2.93 13.49
CA ALA A 52 3.10 3.77 14.38
C ALA A 52 3.60 3.66 15.82
N GLN A 53 3.53 4.78 16.54
CA GLN A 53 4.00 4.94 17.92
C GLN A 53 3.00 5.81 18.71
N GLY A 54 3.18 5.88 20.03
CA GLY A 54 2.31 6.63 20.92
C GLY A 54 0.99 5.91 21.25
N PRO A 55 0.02 6.63 21.84
CA PRO A 55 -1.17 6.00 22.46
C PRO A 55 -2.08 5.24 21.50
N LEU A 56 -2.08 5.62 20.22
CA LEU A 56 -2.91 4.99 19.17
C LEU A 56 -2.13 4.00 18.31
N ARG A 57 -0.90 3.63 18.72
CA ARG A 57 -0.02 2.70 18.02
C ARG A 57 -0.75 1.44 17.54
N ASP A 58 -1.42 0.74 18.46
CA ASP A 58 -2.00 -0.57 18.15
C ASP A 58 -3.16 -0.45 17.17
N HIS A 59 -3.95 0.62 17.26
CA HIS A 59 -5.02 0.91 16.31
C HIS A 59 -4.45 1.01 14.88
N PHE A 60 -3.45 1.87 14.67
CA PHE A 60 -2.85 2.08 13.34
C PHE A 60 -2.08 0.86 12.83
N ARG A 61 -1.38 0.14 13.70
CA ARG A 61 -0.70 -1.11 13.34
C ARG A 61 -1.70 -2.17 12.90
N ASN A 62 -2.82 -2.33 13.62
CA ASN A 62 -3.83 -3.33 13.32
C ASN A 62 -4.57 -3.07 12.01
N MET A 63 -4.69 -1.81 11.58
CA MET A 63 -5.21 -1.46 10.25
C MET A 63 -4.45 -2.16 9.11
N THR A 64 -3.19 -2.54 9.35
CA THR A 64 -2.38 -3.22 8.33
C THR A 64 -2.73 -4.70 8.14
N GLY A 65 -3.47 -5.30 9.07
CA GLY A 65 -3.83 -6.73 9.10
C GLY A 65 -2.67 -7.69 9.44
N ASP A 66 -1.43 -7.27 9.19
CA ASP A 66 -0.21 -8.02 9.51
C ASP A 66 0.91 -7.04 9.91
N PRO A 67 0.82 -6.46 11.12
CA PRO A 67 1.74 -5.41 11.55
C PRO A 67 3.18 -5.88 11.69
N ASP A 68 3.35 -7.14 12.07
CA ASP A 68 4.65 -7.77 12.33
C ASP A 68 5.15 -8.66 11.18
N GLU A 69 4.41 -8.67 10.06
CA GLU A 69 4.72 -9.48 8.86
C GLU A 69 4.82 -10.99 9.13
N LEU A 70 4.12 -11.49 10.16
CA LEU A 70 4.13 -12.91 10.52
C LEU A 70 3.45 -13.79 9.48
N ASN A 71 2.52 -13.25 8.68
CA ASN A 71 1.90 -14.03 7.60
C ASN A 71 2.90 -14.39 6.51
N TRP A 72 3.96 -13.60 6.32
CA TRP A 72 5.05 -13.92 5.39
C TRP A 72 5.91 -15.10 5.85
N LEU A 73 5.91 -15.35 7.16
CA LEU A 73 6.67 -16.43 7.80
C LEU A 73 5.82 -17.70 7.98
N ASP A 74 4.57 -17.69 7.53
CA ASP A 74 3.66 -18.82 7.54
C ASP A 74 3.58 -19.45 6.15
N TYR A 75 4.03 -20.70 6.05
CA TYR A 75 4.03 -21.46 4.80
C TYR A 75 2.64 -21.57 4.18
N ASN A 76 1.60 -21.87 4.98
CA ASN A 76 0.27 -22.12 4.47
C ASN A 76 -0.35 -20.82 3.94
N LYS A 77 -0.19 -19.71 4.68
CA LYS A 77 -0.67 -18.39 4.24
C LYS A 77 0.02 -17.91 2.98
N MET A 78 1.34 -18.06 2.89
CA MET A 78 2.10 -17.68 1.70
C MET A 78 1.82 -18.58 0.50
N ALA A 79 1.72 -19.90 0.70
CA ALA A 79 1.33 -20.82 -0.37
C ALA A 79 -0.05 -20.47 -0.93
N ALA A 80 -1.03 -20.20 -0.06
CA ALA A 80 -2.37 -19.78 -0.47
C ALA A 80 -2.38 -18.41 -1.15
N LYS A 81 -1.56 -17.46 -0.70
CA LYS A 81 -1.38 -16.15 -1.36
C LYS A 81 -0.87 -16.33 -2.80
N TRP A 82 0.12 -17.20 -3.00
CA TRP A 82 0.64 -17.48 -4.33
C TRP A 82 -0.33 -18.26 -5.22
N ASP A 83 -1.18 -19.12 -4.65
CA ASP A 83 -2.27 -19.75 -5.39
C ASP A 83 -3.28 -18.71 -5.89
N ARG A 84 -3.72 -17.80 -5.03
CA ARG A 84 -4.63 -16.71 -5.43
C ARG A 84 -3.99 -15.78 -6.47
N TRP A 85 -2.70 -15.48 -6.34
CA TRP A 85 -1.98 -14.74 -7.37
C TRP A 85 -1.94 -15.51 -8.71
N HIS A 86 -1.66 -16.81 -8.67
CA HIS A 86 -1.63 -17.66 -9.86
C HIS A 86 -2.99 -17.69 -10.57
N GLU A 87 -4.08 -17.83 -9.82
CA GLU A 87 -5.44 -17.75 -10.35
C GLU A 87 -5.72 -16.40 -11.03
N ARG A 88 -5.36 -15.28 -10.37
CA ARG A 88 -5.49 -13.93 -10.95
C ARG A 88 -4.61 -13.74 -12.18
N PHE A 89 -3.39 -14.28 -12.17
CA PHE A 89 -2.47 -14.21 -13.30
C PHE A 89 -3.06 -14.90 -14.54
N LEU A 90 -3.64 -16.09 -14.36
CA LEU A 90 -4.31 -16.84 -15.44
C LEU A 90 -5.60 -16.15 -15.92
N ALA A 91 -6.34 -15.50 -15.02
CA ALA A 91 -7.56 -14.76 -15.35
C ALA A 91 -7.26 -13.44 -16.09
N HIS A 92 -6.18 -12.74 -15.73
CA HIS A 92 -5.73 -11.50 -16.38
C HIS A 92 -5.20 -11.75 -17.80
N HIS A 93 -4.60 -12.92 -18.02
CA HIS A 93 -4.07 -13.34 -19.32
C HIS A 93 -4.92 -14.47 -19.94
N THR A 94 -6.11 -14.11 -20.43
CA THR A 94 -7.09 -15.07 -20.98
C THR A 94 -6.60 -15.84 -22.22
N ASP A 95 -5.64 -15.28 -22.95
CA ASP A 95 -5.03 -15.76 -24.19
C ASP A 95 -3.78 -16.64 -23.98
N LEU A 96 -3.45 -17.00 -22.73
CA LEU A 96 -2.32 -17.88 -22.47
C LEU A 96 -2.49 -19.24 -23.16
N THR A 97 -1.45 -19.66 -23.87
CA THR A 97 -1.37 -21.00 -24.48
C THR A 97 -1.35 -22.10 -23.41
N LYS A 98 -1.73 -23.33 -23.79
CA LYS A 98 -1.69 -24.49 -22.88
C LYS A 98 -0.29 -24.72 -22.30
N ASP A 99 0.76 -24.47 -23.10
CA ASP A 99 2.15 -24.61 -22.67
C ASP A 99 2.58 -23.51 -21.69
N GLN A 100 2.18 -22.26 -21.91
CA GLN A 100 2.44 -21.18 -20.94
C GLN A 100 1.77 -21.48 -19.60
N LYS A 101 0.48 -21.85 -19.60
CA LYS A 101 -0.26 -22.22 -18.39
C LYS A 101 0.43 -23.35 -17.63
N LYS A 102 0.89 -24.38 -18.36
CA LYS A 102 1.64 -25.51 -17.77
C LYS A 102 2.97 -25.08 -17.16
N ARG A 103 3.76 -24.24 -17.86
CA ARG A 103 5.04 -23.73 -17.36
C ARG A 103 4.85 -22.92 -16.07
N ILE A 104 3.87 -22.02 -16.05
CA ILE A 104 3.50 -21.19 -14.88
C ILE A 104 3.08 -22.06 -13.69
N ASN A 105 2.22 -23.05 -13.93
CA ASN A 105 1.82 -23.97 -12.87
C ASN A 105 3.00 -24.80 -12.33
N THR A 106 3.88 -25.30 -13.19
CA THR A 106 5.08 -26.03 -12.78
C THR A 106 6.08 -25.14 -12.04
N LEU A 107 6.18 -23.86 -12.40
CA LEU A 107 7.04 -22.88 -11.70
C LEU A 107 6.63 -22.75 -10.23
N LEU A 108 5.33 -22.62 -9.97
CA LEU A 108 4.79 -22.44 -8.63
C LEU A 108 4.73 -23.76 -7.83
N ASN A 109 4.16 -24.81 -8.42
CA ASN A 109 3.78 -26.05 -7.74
C ASN A 109 4.76 -27.22 -7.98
N GLY A 110 5.70 -27.07 -8.92
CA GLY A 110 6.61 -28.14 -9.30
C GLY A 110 5.99 -29.14 -10.27
N ASN A 111 6.79 -30.12 -10.66
CA ASN A 111 6.29 -31.27 -11.41
C ASN A 111 5.92 -32.35 -10.42
N LYS A 112 4.72 -32.96 -10.54
CA LYS A 112 4.36 -34.13 -9.73
C LYS A 112 5.33 -35.30 -9.91
N GLU A 113 5.87 -35.42 -11.12
CA GLU A 113 6.77 -36.50 -11.51
C GLU A 113 7.90 -35.97 -12.37
N LEU A 114 9.14 -36.27 -11.97
CA LEU A 114 10.32 -36.01 -12.80
C LEU A 114 10.57 -37.26 -13.65
N LYS A 115 10.63 -37.10 -14.98
CA LYS A 115 10.70 -38.21 -15.92
C LYS A 115 11.97 -38.15 -16.76
N ALA A 116 12.61 -39.30 -16.96
CA ALA A 116 13.67 -39.51 -17.93
C ALA A 116 13.38 -40.76 -18.76
N ILE A 117 13.79 -40.74 -20.03
CA ILE A 117 13.63 -41.86 -20.95
C ILE A 117 14.59 -42.97 -20.49
N LEU A 118 14.06 -44.19 -20.43
CA LEU A 118 14.83 -45.40 -20.15
C LEU A 118 14.10 -46.59 -20.79
N ASN A 119 14.68 -47.21 -21.81
CA ASN A 119 13.98 -48.28 -22.52
C ASN A 119 13.94 -49.58 -21.73
N LYS A 120 15.09 -49.95 -21.14
CA LYS A 120 15.27 -51.19 -20.37
C LYS A 120 16.14 -50.91 -19.13
N LEU A 121 15.84 -51.58 -18.03
CA LEU A 121 16.72 -51.57 -16.86
C LEU A 121 17.98 -52.39 -17.13
N PRO A 122 19.18 -51.85 -16.83
CA PRO A 122 20.42 -52.64 -16.88
C PRO A 122 20.37 -53.84 -15.94
N ALA A 123 21.10 -54.90 -16.29
CA ALA A 123 21.18 -56.12 -15.50
C ALA A 123 21.74 -55.84 -14.09
N GLY A 124 21.16 -56.48 -13.07
CA GLY A 124 21.61 -56.36 -11.68
C GLY A 124 21.15 -55.09 -10.95
N ILE A 125 20.38 -54.21 -11.58
CA ILE A 125 19.85 -52.99 -10.94
C ILE A 125 18.49 -53.27 -10.30
N ASN A 126 18.42 -53.19 -8.98
CA ASN A 126 17.16 -53.26 -8.22
C ASN A 126 16.79 -51.92 -7.59
N ILE A 127 15.80 -51.24 -8.17
CA ILE A 127 15.32 -49.93 -7.71
C ILE A 127 14.33 -50.05 -6.53
N LYS A 128 13.80 -51.25 -6.26
CA LYS A 128 12.84 -51.50 -5.17
C LYS A 128 13.51 -51.66 -3.79
N GLY A 129 14.77 -51.30 -3.64
CA GLY A 129 15.46 -51.33 -2.35
C GLY A 129 14.89 -50.31 -1.35
N PRO A 130 15.06 -50.52 -0.04
CA PRO A 130 14.43 -49.71 1.01
C PRO A 130 14.78 -48.21 0.92
N SER A 131 15.96 -47.86 0.38
CA SER A 131 16.42 -46.48 0.23
C SER A 131 15.90 -45.77 -1.02
N LEU A 132 15.36 -46.49 -2.01
CA LEU A 132 15.02 -45.93 -3.34
C LEU A 132 13.54 -46.15 -3.72
N GLN A 133 12.88 -47.16 -3.13
CA GLN A 133 11.52 -47.58 -3.50
C GLN A 133 10.47 -46.47 -3.37
N LYS A 134 10.63 -45.55 -2.42
CA LYS A 134 9.70 -44.44 -2.20
C LYS A 134 9.96 -43.26 -3.15
N VAL A 135 11.16 -43.14 -3.70
CA VAL A 135 11.62 -41.95 -4.44
C VAL A 135 11.62 -42.18 -5.95
N ILE A 136 12.02 -43.37 -6.41
CA ILE A 136 12.25 -43.67 -7.82
C ILE A 136 11.56 -44.97 -8.24
N ARG A 137 10.92 -44.94 -9.41
CA ARG A 137 10.25 -46.10 -10.02
C ARG A 137 10.54 -46.17 -11.51
N PHE A 138 10.62 -47.40 -12.03
CA PHE A 138 10.73 -47.64 -13.46
C PHE A 138 9.38 -48.12 -13.99
N ASP A 139 8.84 -47.38 -14.96
CA ASP A 139 7.62 -47.77 -15.67
C ASP A 139 8.00 -48.42 -17.01
N LYS A 140 7.81 -49.74 -17.08
CA LYS A 140 8.06 -50.55 -18.27
C LYS A 140 7.14 -50.21 -19.44
N LYS A 141 5.91 -49.74 -19.18
CA LYS A 141 4.93 -49.45 -20.25
C LYS A 141 5.25 -48.15 -20.95
N SER A 142 5.70 -47.14 -20.19
CA SER A 142 6.02 -45.82 -20.74
C SER A 142 7.49 -45.61 -21.07
N HIS A 143 8.34 -46.63 -20.86
CA HIS A 143 9.81 -46.56 -21.02
C HIS A 143 10.42 -45.36 -20.30
N ARG A 144 10.04 -45.19 -19.03
CA ARG A 144 10.44 -44.03 -18.22
C ARG A 144 10.93 -44.42 -16.84
N LEU A 145 12.00 -43.76 -16.44
CA LEU A 145 12.43 -43.66 -15.06
C LEU A 145 11.77 -42.42 -14.44
N ILE A 146 11.02 -42.62 -13.36
CA ILE A 146 10.16 -41.61 -12.74
C ILE A 146 10.62 -41.40 -11.30
N VAL A 147 10.79 -40.15 -10.90
CA VAL A 147 11.06 -39.72 -9.52
C VAL A 147 9.86 -38.93 -9.01
N ASP A 148 9.46 -39.17 -7.77
CA ASP A 148 8.42 -38.36 -7.10
C ASP A 148 8.91 -36.92 -6.95
N GLY A 149 8.16 -36.00 -7.55
CA GLY A 149 8.55 -34.60 -7.59
C GLY A 149 8.48 -33.87 -6.26
N ASN A 150 7.84 -34.42 -5.23
CA ASN A 150 7.89 -33.85 -3.88
C ASN A 150 9.12 -34.32 -3.09
N LEU A 151 9.65 -35.50 -3.41
CA LEU A 151 10.77 -36.10 -2.68
C LEU A 151 12.13 -35.69 -3.25
N HIS A 152 12.22 -35.57 -4.58
CA HIS A 152 13.46 -35.31 -5.33
C HIS A 152 14.56 -36.35 -5.08
N LEU A 153 15.55 -36.43 -5.96
CA LEU A 153 16.74 -37.26 -5.69
C LEU A 153 17.74 -36.51 -4.81
N VAL A 154 18.08 -37.06 -3.64
CA VAL A 154 19.13 -36.51 -2.78
C VAL A 154 20.53 -37.03 -3.17
N PRO A 155 21.63 -36.30 -2.83
CA PRO A 155 22.98 -36.71 -3.21
C PRO A 155 23.36 -38.14 -2.80
N LYS A 156 22.86 -38.62 -1.66
CA LYS A 156 23.07 -40.00 -1.17
C LYS A 156 22.44 -41.05 -2.09
N GLU A 157 21.25 -40.78 -2.61
CA GLU A 157 20.51 -41.67 -3.52
C GLU A 157 21.15 -41.67 -4.91
N VAL A 158 21.56 -40.50 -5.40
CA VAL A 158 22.31 -40.38 -6.66
C VAL A 158 23.58 -41.21 -6.62
N ARG A 159 24.38 -41.10 -5.54
CA ARG A 159 25.58 -41.93 -5.34
C ARG A 159 25.25 -43.43 -5.23
N ALA A 160 24.08 -43.79 -4.70
CA ALA A 160 23.65 -45.19 -4.66
C ALA A 160 23.36 -45.71 -6.09
N LEU A 161 22.63 -44.94 -6.88
CA LEU A 161 22.33 -45.26 -8.29
C LEU A 161 23.59 -45.35 -9.16
N GLU A 162 24.54 -44.42 -8.99
CA GLU A 162 25.84 -44.44 -9.68
C GLU A 162 26.68 -45.68 -9.31
N ARG A 163 26.67 -46.08 -8.03
CA ARG A 163 27.33 -47.33 -7.59
C ARG A 163 26.68 -48.58 -8.20
N MET A 164 25.35 -48.60 -8.28
CA MET A 164 24.62 -49.70 -8.93
C MET A 164 24.95 -49.77 -10.42
N ALA A 165 25.02 -48.63 -11.11
CA ALA A 165 25.44 -48.55 -12.51
C ALA A 165 26.87 -49.08 -12.70
N LYS A 166 27.83 -48.69 -11.84
CA LYS A 166 29.21 -49.20 -11.90
C LYS A 166 29.30 -50.72 -11.72
N LYS A 167 28.51 -51.30 -10.80
CA LYS A 167 28.42 -52.76 -10.62
C LYS A 167 27.81 -53.43 -11.85
N SER A 168 26.76 -52.85 -12.41
CA SER A 168 26.08 -53.34 -13.62
C SER A 168 27.01 -53.41 -14.83
N GLY A 169 27.88 -52.42 -15.04
CA GLY A 169 28.87 -52.43 -16.13
C GLY A 169 30.02 -53.44 -15.98
N GLN A 170 30.12 -54.12 -14.83
CA GLN A 170 31.08 -55.20 -14.61
C GLN A 170 30.46 -56.59 -14.80
N LEU A 171 29.15 -56.66 -15.06
CA LEU A 171 28.45 -57.88 -15.43
C LEU A 171 28.73 -58.18 -16.92
N PHE A 172 28.87 -59.47 -17.25
CA PHE A 172 29.18 -60.00 -18.59
C PHE A 172 30.61 -59.73 -19.05
N LYS A 173 31.55 -60.48 -18.47
CA LYS A 173 32.98 -60.45 -18.83
C LYS A 173 33.42 -61.61 -19.72
N LYS A 174 32.60 -62.65 -19.85
CA LYS A 174 32.98 -63.86 -20.57
C LYS A 174 32.78 -63.68 -22.09
N PRO A 175 33.60 -64.32 -22.94
CA PRO A 175 33.53 -64.17 -24.40
C PRO A 175 32.19 -64.60 -25.01
N ASP A 176 31.50 -65.58 -24.41
CA ASP A 176 30.20 -66.12 -24.81
C ASP A 176 29.02 -65.18 -24.52
N GLU A 177 29.23 -64.10 -23.75
CA GLU A 177 28.16 -63.18 -23.34
C GLU A 177 28.16 -61.87 -24.14
N LYS A 178 28.83 -61.81 -25.30
CA LYS A 178 29.06 -60.58 -26.08
C LYS A 178 27.78 -59.81 -26.41
N GLU A 179 26.74 -60.47 -26.93
CA GLU A 179 25.47 -59.81 -27.27
C GLU A 179 24.74 -59.27 -26.03
N ARG A 180 24.73 -60.05 -24.94
CA ARG A 180 24.13 -59.63 -23.65
C ARG A 180 24.87 -58.44 -23.05
N LYS A 181 26.19 -58.41 -23.22
CA LYS A 181 27.05 -57.29 -22.81
C LYS A 181 26.71 -56.04 -23.60
N GLU A 182 26.61 -56.13 -24.93
CA GLU A 182 26.26 -54.99 -25.79
C GLU A 182 24.86 -54.42 -25.46
N GLU A 183 23.87 -55.29 -25.23
CA GLU A 183 22.52 -54.86 -24.81
C GLU A 183 22.55 -54.18 -23.44
N ASN A 184 23.27 -54.74 -22.47
CA ASN A 184 23.43 -54.18 -21.14
C ASN A 184 24.18 -52.84 -21.16
N ASP A 185 25.23 -52.70 -21.96
CA ASP A 185 26.01 -51.47 -22.11
C ASP A 185 25.16 -50.34 -22.72
N LYS A 186 24.28 -50.67 -23.68
CA LYS A 186 23.30 -49.72 -24.23
C LYS A 186 22.31 -49.27 -23.14
N ALA A 187 21.72 -50.20 -22.40
CA ALA A 187 20.82 -49.89 -21.29
C ALA A 187 21.53 -49.07 -20.20
N LEU A 188 22.81 -49.34 -19.91
CA LEU A 188 23.61 -48.64 -18.91
C LEU A 188 23.90 -47.19 -19.32
N LYS A 189 24.17 -46.95 -20.61
CA LYS A 189 24.31 -45.59 -21.16
C LYS A 189 23.02 -44.80 -21.00
N GLU A 190 21.87 -45.38 -21.38
CA GLU A 190 20.56 -44.75 -21.19
C GLU A 190 20.25 -44.48 -19.71
N PHE A 191 20.53 -45.45 -18.84
CA PHE A 191 20.31 -45.33 -17.40
C PHE A 191 21.15 -44.23 -16.77
N THR A 192 22.43 -44.14 -17.14
CA THR A 192 23.35 -43.09 -16.64
C THR A 192 22.90 -41.71 -17.12
N ALA A 193 22.48 -41.60 -18.39
CA ALA A 193 21.90 -40.38 -18.92
C ALA A 193 20.58 -39.99 -18.20
N ALA A 194 19.74 -40.98 -17.90
CA ALA A 194 18.49 -40.78 -17.16
C ALA A 194 18.75 -40.28 -15.73
N ILE A 195 19.71 -40.87 -14.99
CA ILE A 195 20.12 -40.41 -13.67
C ILE A 195 20.64 -38.98 -13.73
N LYS A 196 21.53 -38.67 -14.69
CA LYS A 196 22.09 -37.31 -14.85
C LYS A 196 20.98 -36.28 -15.09
N ARG A 197 19.99 -36.62 -15.93
CA ARG A 197 18.82 -35.78 -16.19
C ARG A 197 17.95 -35.61 -14.95
N LEU A 198 17.62 -36.70 -14.26
CA LEU A 198 16.80 -36.65 -13.04
C LEU A 198 17.49 -35.90 -11.91
N LYS A 199 18.81 -36.02 -11.76
CA LYS A 199 19.62 -35.22 -10.84
C LYS A 199 19.53 -33.73 -11.16
N ALA A 200 19.67 -33.36 -12.44
CA ALA A 200 19.56 -31.97 -12.87
C ALA A 200 18.15 -31.41 -12.66
N LEU A 201 17.11 -32.23 -12.87
CA LEU A 201 15.71 -31.85 -12.60
C LEU A 201 15.41 -31.76 -11.10
N SER A 202 15.95 -32.69 -10.31
CA SER A 202 15.77 -32.72 -8.84
C SER A 202 16.46 -31.55 -8.14
N GLY A 203 17.45 -30.92 -8.79
CA GLY A 203 18.05 -29.68 -8.31
C GLY A 203 17.19 -28.43 -8.53
N ARG A 204 16.05 -28.54 -9.24
CA ARG A 204 15.16 -27.43 -9.54
C ARG A 204 13.90 -27.50 -8.69
N PHE A 205 13.92 -26.80 -7.56
CA PHE A 205 12.76 -26.64 -6.70
C PHE A 205 11.78 -25.62 -7.28
N SER A 206 10.50 -25.94 -7.21
CA SER A 206 9.42 -24.97 -7.40
C SER A 206 9.43 -23.91 -6.31
N PHE A 207 8.74 -22.80 -6.55
CA PHE A 207 8.67 -21.74 -5.55
C PHE A 207 8.04 -22.19 -4.24
N LYS A 208 6.96 -23.00 -4.27
CA LYS A 208 6.37 -23.54 -3.03
C LYS A 208 7.31 -24.47 -2.28
N GLU A 209 8.18 -25.20 -2.97
CA GLU A 209 9.19 -26.03 -2.31
C GLU A 209 10.30 -25.20 -1.71
N GLN A 210 10.79 -24.18 -2.43
CA GLN A 210 11.77 -23.22 -1.90
C GLN A 210 11.23 -22.50 -0.66
N LEU A 211 9.96 -22.06 -0.70
CA LEU A 211 9.27 -21.46 0.43
C LEU A 211 9.18 -22.43 1.61
N ARG A 212 8.82 -23.69 1.35
CA ARG A 212 8.75 -24.73 2.39
C ARG A 212 10.10 -24.96 3.05
N ILE A 213 11.16 -25.06 2.25
CA ILE A 213 12.53 -25.26 2.74
C ILE A 213 12.97 -24.03 3.57
N SER A 214 12.63 -22.82 3.12
CA SER A 214 13.01 -21.59 3.80
C SER A 214 12.28 -21.39 5.14
N LEU A 215 11.01 -21.79 5.23
CA LEU A 215 10.17 -21.53 6.42
C LEU A 215 10.07 -22.73 7.37
N LYS A 216 10.07 -23.96 6.86
CA LYS A 216 10.03 -25.20 7.65
C LYS A 216 11.40 -25.86 7.80
N GLY A 217 12.47 -25.16 7.43
CA GLY A 217 13.84 -25.66 7.55
C GLY A 217 14.15 -26.14 8.97
N ASP A 218 14.94 -27.20 9.06
CA ASP A 218 15.33 -27.85 10.32
C ASP A 218 15.83 -26.81 11.35
N PRO A 219 15.15 -26.68 12.51
CA PRO A 219 15.58 -25.80 13.59
C PRO A 219 17.06 -25.97 13.90
N GLU A 220 17.63 -27.17 13.81
CA GLU A 220 19.04 -27.40 14.16
C GLU A 220 20.06 -26.69 13.25
N ARG A 221 19.70 -26.37 12.01
CA ARG A 221 20.60 -25.70 11.05
C ARG A 221 20.53 -24.17 11.11
N ALA A 222 19.40 -23.63 11.55
CA ALA A 222 19.15 -22.19 11.63
C ALA A 222 18.93 -21.69 13.08
N ALA A 223 19.03 -22.58 14.07
CA ALA A 223 18.78 -22.23 15.46
C ALA A 223 19.85 -21.28 15.99
N ILE A 224 19.38 -20.35 16.80
CA ILE A 224 20.24 -19.54 17.64
C ILE A 224 20.19 -20.13 19.04
N VAL A 225 21.34 -20.16 19.71
CA VAL A 225 21.46 -20.60 21.10
C VAL A 225 20.99 -19.45 22.00
N ASN A 226 19.95 -19.69 22.79
CA ASN A 226 19.50 -18.76 23.82
C ASN A 226 20.49 -18.74 25.01
N ALA A 227 20.35 -17.73 25.89
CA ALA A 227 21.16 -17.62 27.10
C ALA A 227 21.11 -18.90 27.98
N ASP A 228 19.98 -19.61 27.95
CA ASP A 228 19.77 -20.87 28.68
C ASP A 228 20.29 -22.13 27.93
N GLY A 229 21.05 -21.95 26.84
CA GLY A 229 21.60 -23.04 26.03
C GLY A 229 20.59 -23.74 25.11
N ARG A 230 19.31 -23.35 25.11
CA ARG A 230 18.27 -23.91 24.23
C ARG A 230 18.42 -23.39 22.79
N ARG A 231 18.31 -24.29 21.81
CA ARG A 231 18.32 -23.97 20.38
C ARG A 231 16.91 -23.59 19.91
N ILE A 232 16.70 -22.34 19.50
CA ILE A 232 15.42 -21.87 18.96
C ILE A 232 15.59 -21.39 17.51
N GLY A 233 14.61 -21.66 16.65
CA GLY A 233 14.61 -21.15 15.29
C GLY A 233 14.54 -19.63 15.25
N LYS A 234 15.09 -18.99 14.21
CA LYS A 234 15.05 -17.51 14.06
C LYS A 234 13.62 -16.94 14.08
N ILE A 235 12.64 -17.67 13.53
CA ILE A 235 11.23 -17.27 13.54
C ILE A 235 10.66 -17.27 14.97
N ASP A 236 10.99 -18.29 15.77
CA ASP A 236 10.53 -18.36 17.15
C ASP A 236 11.19 -17.29 18.02
N ARG A 237 12.49 -17.02 17.78
CA ARG A 237 13.19 -15.90 18.40
C ARG A 237 12.54 -14.56 18.06
N TYR A 238 12.12 -14.36 16.81
CA TYR A 238 11.44 -13.15 16.40
C TYR A 238 10.11 -12.97 17.16
N LYS A 239 9.31 -14.03 17.29
CA LYS A 239 8.07 -14.01 18.07
C LYS A 239 8.31 -13.73 19.55
N GLU A 240 9.36 -14.32 20.12
CA GLU A 240 9.76 -14.09 21.51
C GLU A 240 10.20 -12.64 21.73
N MET A 241 11.01 -12.07 20.84
CA MET A 241 11.41 -10.66 20.91
C MET A 241 10.21 -9.70 20.83
N LEU A 242 9.25 -9.97 19.95
CA LEU A 242 8.00 -9.20 19.88
C LEU A 242 7.23 -9.26 21.19
N LYS A 243 7.06 -10.46 21.75
CA LYS A 243 6.37 -10.65 23.03
C LYS A 243 7.05 -9.88 24.16
N ASN A 244 8.38 -10.02 24.28
CA ASN A 244 9.15 -9.34 25.32
C ASN A 244 9.06 -7.82 25.18
N TYR A 245 9.16 -7.30 23.95
CA TYR A 245 8.99 -5.87 23.68
C TYR A 245 7.62 -5.34 24.11
N GLU A 246 6.53 -6.06 23.83
CA GLU A 246 5.18 -5.66 24.27
C GLU A 246 5.01 -5.70 25.79
N GLU A 247 5.65 -6.66 26.46
CA GLU A 247 5.65 -6.73 27.93
C GLU A 247 6.44 -5.58 28.56
N ASP A 248 7.61 -5.24 28.00
CA ASP A 248 8.45 -4.15 28.46
C ASP A 248 7.79 -2.78 28.18
N LEU A 249 7.13 -2.64 27.02
CA LEU A 249 6.39 -1.44 26.65
C LEU A 249 5.30 -1.09 27.67
N LYS A 250 4.60 -2.11 28.20
CA LYS A 250 3.56 -1.92 29.23
C LYS A 250 4.11 -1.52 30.60
N LYS A 251 5.36 -1.90 30.91
CA LYS A 251 6.01 -1.63 32.21
C LYS A 251 6.81 -0.33 32.19
N SER A 252 7.12 0.21 31.02
CA SER A 252 7.96 1.38 30.86
C SER A 252 7.29 2.65 31.39
N GLN A 253 7.91 3.30 32.39
CA GLN A 253 7.50 4.59 32.94
C GLN A 253 8.63 5.63 32.96
N GLN A 254 9.90 5.23 32.82
CA GLN A 254 11.06 6.11 32.89
C GLN A 254 11.72 6.32 31.52
N ASP A 255 12.37 7.48 31.32
CA ASP A 255 12.99 7.86 30.04
C ASP A 255 14.07 6.87 29.57
N PHE A 256 14.93 6.37 30.46
CA PHE A 256 15.94 5.34 30.12
C PHE A 256 15.29 4.04 29.60
N GLN A 257 14.10 3.68 30.09
CA GLN A 257 13.38 2.49 29.63
C GLN A 257 12.90 2.67 28.18
N GLN A 258 12.61 3.90 27.75
CA GLN A 258 12.26 4.22 26.36
C GLN A 258 13.45 4.05 25.40
N ASP A 259 14.67 4.40 25.82
CA ASP A 259 15.87 4.18 25.01
C ASP A 259 16.15 2.68 24.83
N HIS A 260 15.95 1.88 25.89
CA HIS A 260 16.05 0.43 25.80
C HIS A 260 15.00 -0.16 24.85
N LEU A 261 13.74 0.28 24.94
CA LEU A 261 12.67 -0.13 24.03
C LEU A 261 12.99 0.22 22.58
N LYS A 262 13.54 1.41 22.32
CA LYS A 262 13.97 1.81 20.97
C LYS A 262 15.05 0.89 20.43
N TYR A 263 16.03 0.52 21.25
CA TYR A 263 17.08 -0.43 20.87
C TYR A 263 16.50 -1.82 20.57
N GLN A 264 15.66 -2.36 21.46
CA GLN A 264 14.96 -3.63 21.23
C GLN A 264 14.14 -3.61 19.94
N TRP A 265 13.38 -2.53 19.70
CA TRP A 265 12.60 -2.34 18.50
C TRP A 265 13.45 -2.40 17.24
N ASN A 266 14.60 -1.71 17.22
CA ASN A 266 15.52 -1.74 16.08
C ASN A 266 16.05 -3.16 15.80
N LEU A 267 16.34 -3.94 16.84
CA LEU A 267 16.73 -5.35 16.68
C LEU A 267 15.59 -6.20 16.10
N ILE A 268 14.35 -5.97 16.56
CA ILE A 268 13.15 -6.61 16.02
C ILE A 268 12.98 -6.27 14.54
N GLN A 269 13.13 -4.99 14.16
CA GLN A 269 13.03 -4.56 12.76
C GLN A 269 14.10 -5.22 11.88
N LYS A 270 15.34 -5.33 12.39
CA LYS A 270 16.45 -5.99 11.69
C LYS A 270 16.17 -7.48 11.48
N MET A 271 15.72 -8.18 12.52
CA MET A 271 15.37 -9.61 12.44
C MET A 271 14.18 -9.85 11.51
N ARG A 272 13.15 -8.99 11.56
CA ARG A 272 12.04 -9.04 10.60
C ARG A 272 12.55 -8.93 9.17
N SER A 273 13.39 -7.95 8.89
CA SER A 273 13.94 -7.75 7.55
C SER A 273 14.77 -8.93 7.07
N GLU A 274 15.57 -9.54 7.96
CA GLU A 274 16.36 -10.74 7.66
C GLU A 274 15.48 -11.95 7.32
N LEU A 275 14.35 -12.12 8.03
CA LEU A 275 13.43 -13.23 7.84
C LEU A 275 12.51 -13.05 6.62
N VAL A 276 11.91 -11.87 6.49
CA VAL A 276 10.88 -11.60 5.47
C VAL A 276 11.51 -11.20 4.13
N GLY A 277 12.69 -10.57 4.15
CA GLY A 277 13.39 -10.11 2.94
C GLY A 277 13.58 -11.20 1.87
N PRO A 278 14.15 -12.37 2.22
CA PRO A 278 14.30 -13.48 1.29
C PRO A 278 12.98 -13.99 0.72
N ILE A 279 11.91 -14.03 1.53
CA ILE A 279 10.57 -14.46 1.09
C ILE A 279 9.95 -13.46 0.12
N LYS A 280 10.09 -12.15 0.39
CA LYS A 280 9.67 -11.08 -0.53
C LYS A 280 10.44 -11.11 -1.84
N ALA A 281 11.75 -11.37 -1.78
CA ALA A 281 12.58 -11.54 -2.98
C ALA A 281 12.12 -12.76 -3.79
N MET A 282 11.83 -13.88 -3.12
CA MET A 282 11.31 -15.09 -3.75
C MET A 282 9.96 -14.86 -4.45
N GLU A 283 9.04 -14.10 -3.84
CA GLU A 283 7.78 -13.70 -4.47
C GLU A 283 8.01 -12.81 -5.70
N LYS A 284 8.91 -11.82 -5.61
CA LYS A 284 9.26 -10.97 -6.75
C LYS A 284 9.85 -11.78 -7.89
N ASP A 285 10.71 -12.74 -7.59
CA ASP A 285 11.31 -13.63 -8.57
C ASP A 285 10.28 -14.55 -9.22
N LEU A 286 9.28 -15.01 -8.47
CA LEU A 286 8.14 -15.78 -9.00
C LEU A 286 7.40 -14.96 -10.05
N TYR A 287 7.08 -13.71 -9.74
CA TYR A 287 6.34 -12.83 -10.65
C TYR A 287 7.16 -12.53 -11.90
N ALA A 288 8.42 -12.12 -11.74
CA ALA A 288 9.31 -11.84 -12.86
C ALA A 288 9.53 -13.05 -13.77
N LYS A 289 9.67 -14.26 -13.21
CA LYS A 289 9.82 -15.48 -14.02
C LYS A 289 8.55 -15.86 -14.77
N ALA A 290 7.37 -15.57 -14.21
CA ALA A 290 6.11 -15.78 -14.90
C ALA A 290 5.96 -14.79 -16.07
N ASP A 291 6.31 -13.52 -15.84
CA ASP A 291 6.28 -12.48 -16.87
C ASP A 291 7.22 -12.79 -18.04
N ASN A 292 8.38 -13.42 -17.78
CA ASN A 292 9.32 -13.85 -18.82
C ASN A 292 8.76 -14.89 -19.81
N TRP A 293 7.60 -15.49 -19.52
CA TRP A 293 6.92 -16.42 -20.43
C TRP A 293 5.76 -15.80 -21.18
N LEU A 294 5.47 -14.53 -20.95
CA LEU A 294 4.49 -13.75 -21.69
C LEU A 294 5.08 -13.25 -23.01
N THR A 295 4.23 -13.08 -24.02
CA THR A 295 4.58 -12.31 -25.22
C THR A 295 4.58 -10.81 -24.92
N ILE A 296 5.17 -10.00 -25.81
CA ILE A 296 5.17 -8.54 -25.66
C ILE A 296 3.72 -8.01 -25.60
N GLU A 297 2.83 -8.52 -26.45
CA GLU A 297 1.40 -8.16 -26.46
C GLU A 297 0.70 -8.51 -25.13
N GLN A 298 1.04 -9.66 -24.54
CA GLN A 298 0.50 -10.06 -23.23
C GLN A 298 1.00 -9.15 -22.11
N LEU A 299 2.30 -8.78 -22.15
CA LEU A 299 2.92 -7.91 -21.15
C LEU A 299 2.35 -6.47 -21.21
N GLN A 300 1.92 -6.02 -22.38
CA GLN A 300 1.27 -4.70 -22.56
C GLN A 300 -0.07 -4.55 -21.84
N ARG A 301 -0.70 -5.65 -21.39
CA ARG A 301 -1.89 -5.57 -20.52
C ARG A 301 -1.61 -5.00 -19.13
N GLY A 302 -0.34 -4.83 -18.78
CA GLY A 302 0.07 -4.28 -17.50
C GLY A 302 0.07 -5.32 -16.38
N PRO A 303 0.40 -4.88 -15.15
CA PRO A 303 0.60 -5.78 -14.03
C PRO A 303 -0.70 -6.50 -13.65
N VAL A 304 -0.57 -7.73 -13.14
CA VAL A 304 -1.70 -8.48 -12.60
C VAL A 304 -2.37 -7.66 -11.48
N PRO A 305 -3.71 -7.54 -11.48
CA PRO A 305 -4.42 -6.83 -10.44
C PRO A 305 -4.04 -7.29 -9.04
N ALA A 306 -3.74 -6.31 -8.18
CA ALA A 306 -3.40 -6.55 -6.79
C ALA A 306 -4.54 -7.28 -6.07
N GLU A 307 -4.20 -8.11 -5.08
CA GLU A 307 -5.18 -8.79 -4.26
C GLU A 307 -6.00 -7.78 -3.45
N PRO A 308 -7.34 -7.91 -3.41
CA PRO A 308 -8.14 -7.18 -2.44
C PRO A 308 -7.64 -7.47 -1.03
N SER A 309 -7.17 -6.45 -0.33
CA SER A 309 -6.65 -6.55 1.02
C SER A 309 -7.01 -5.32 1.82
N GLN A 310 -7.03 -5.45 3.15
CA GLN A 310 -7.27 -4.32 4.06
C GLN A 310 -6.26 -3.19 3.78
N MET A 311 -4.98 -3.54 3.63
CA MET A 311 -3.94 -2.59 3.25
C MET A 311 -4.26 -1.86 1.94
N ARG A 312 -4.68 -2.60 0.91
CA ARG A 312 -5.00 -2.00 -0.39
C ARG A 312 -6.18 -1.04 -0.31
N SER A 313 -7.18 -1.37 0.50
CA SER A 313 -8.31 -0.46 0.73
C SER A 313 -7.83 0.84 1.38
N LEU A 314 -6.94 0.76 2.37
CA LEU A 314 -6.39 1.95 3.04
C LEU A 314 -5.55 2.79 2.09
N ASP A 315 -4.67 2.16 1.31
CA ASP A 315 -3.87 2.85 0.29
C ASP A 315 -4.77 3.61 -0.68
N ASN A 316 -5.81 2.95 -1.19
CA ASN A 316 -6.79 3.56 -2.09
C ASN A 316 -7.56 4.70 -1.41
N THR A 317 -8.02 4.52 -0.17
CA THR A 317 -8.73 5.58 0.59
C THR A 317 -7.84 6.80 0.78
N THR A 318 -6.56 6.63 1.11
CA THR A 318 -5.61 7.74 1.23
C THR A 318 -5.42 8.44 -0.12
N ILE A 319 -5.24 7.70 -1.21
CA ILE A 319 -5.06 8.28 -2.56
C ILE A 319 -6.29 9.07 -2.99
N TRP A 320 -7.48 8.46 -2.92
CA TRP A 320 -8.73 9.12 -3.29
C TRP A 320 -9.06 10.28 -2.37
N GLY A 321 -8.80 10.17 -1.08
CA GLY A 321 -8.94 11.27 -0.12
C GLY A 321 -8.11 12.48 -0.52
N LEU A 322 -6.82 12.27 -0.84
CA LEU A 322 -5.92 13.32 -1.31
C LEU A 322 -6.39 13.96 -2.62
N LEU A 323 -6.77 13.14 -3.62
CA LEU A 323 -7.21 13.61 -4.93
C LEU A 323 -8.52 14.43 -4.84
N ILE A 324 -9.52 13.89 -4.14
CA ILE A 324 -10.84 14.50 -4.05
C ILE A 324 -10.77 15.78 -3.21
N LEU A 325 -10.20 15.71 -2.01
CA LEU A 325 -10.12 16.87 -1.11
C LEU A 325 -9.21 17.96 -1.69
N GLY A 326 -8.07 17.57 -2.28
CA GLY A 326 -7.16 18.50 -2.97
C GLY A 326 -7.82 19.19 -4.15
N GLY A 327 -8.50 18.42 -5.02
CA GLY A 327 -9.25 18.97 -6.15
C GLY A 327 -10.37 19.92 -5.72
N MET A 328 -11.15 19.56 -4.69
CA MET A 328 -12.19 20.40 -4.13
C MET A 328 -11.64 21.73 -3.57
N LEU A 329 -10.52 21.69 -2.84
CA LEU A 329 -9.86 22.88 -2.30
C LEU A 329 -9.30 23.80 -3.39
N LEU A 330 -8.77 23.24 -4.48
CA LEU A 330 -8.26 24.01 -5.62
C LEU A 330 -9.39 24.69 -6.40
N MET A 331 -10.42 23.92 -6.77
CA MET A 331 -11.59 24.46 -7.46
C MET A 331 -12.42 25.40 -6.57
N GLY A 332 -12.27 25.29 -5.25
CA GLY A 332 -13.11 26.00 -4.28
C GLY A 332 -14.56 25.54 -4.35
N PHE A 333 -14.78 24.21 -4.47
CA PHE A 333 -16.08 23.56 -4.48
C PHE A 333 -16.26 22.72 -3.20
N GLY A 334 -17.32 22.95 -2.43
CA GLY A 334 -17.54 22.34 -1.13
C GLY A 334 -16.44 22.68 -0.12
N THR A 335 -15.88 23.89 -0.20
CA THR A 335 -14.59 24.25 0.44
C THR A 335 -14.54 23.94 1.94
N ARG A 336 -15.63 24.18 2.68
CA ARG A 336 -15.70 23.93 4.12
C ARG A 336 -15.66 22.43 4.45
N ILE A 337 -16.37 21.62 3.66
CA ILE A 337 -16.40 20.17 3.83
C ILE A 337 -15.04 19.59 3.44
N ALA A 338 -14.47 20.05 2.34
CA ALA A 338 -13.14 19.63 1.89
C ALA A 338 -12.05 19.98 2.91
N ALA A 339 -12.11 21.19 3.49
CA ALA A 339 -11.17 21.62 4.51
C ALA A 339 -11.33 20.81 5.81
N LEU A 340 -12.56 20.54 6.25
CA LEU A 340 -12.80 19.69 7.43
C LEU A 340 -12.32 18.26 7.20
N GLY A 341 -12.63 17.66 6.05
CA GLY A 341 -12.16 16.32 5.69
C GLY A 341 -10.64 16.25 5.61
N GLY A 342 -10.01 17.28 5.04
CA GLY A 342 -8.55 17.38 4.99
C GLY A 342 -7.90 17.53 6.37
N ALA A 343 -8.52 18.31 7.27
CA ALA A 343 -8.06 18.44 8.65
C ALA A 343 -8.16 17.10 9.40
N VAL A 344 -9.27 16.36 9.25
CA VAL A 344 -9.43 15.02 9.85
C VAL A 344 -8.38 14.04 9.31
N MET A 345 -8.10 14.07 8.01
CA MET A 345 -7.07 13.22 7.40
C MET A 345 -5.67 13.55 7.93
N LEU A 346 -5.30 14.83 8.03
CA LEU A 346 -4.02 15.25 8.59
C LEU A 346 -3.89 14.94 10.08
N LEU A 347 -4.98 15.05 10.84
CA LEU A 347 -5.02 14.62 12.23
C LEU A 347 -4.73 13.12 12.32
N SER A 348 -5.33 12.30 11.45
CA SER A 348 -5.02 10.87 11.40
C SER A 348 -3.53 10.61 11.15
N PHE A 349 -2.89 11.35 10.24
CA PHE A 349 -1.44 11.20 9.99
C PHE A 349 -0.61 11.68 11.19
N TYR A 350 -0.96 12.82 11.78
CA TYR A 350 -0.30 13.33 12.98
C TYR A 350 -0.29 12.30 14.12
N LEU A 351 -1.39 11.56 14.30
CA LEU A 351 -1.55 10.58 15.37
C LEU A 351 -0.81 9.25 15.16
N VAL A 352 -0.28 8.95 13.95
CA VAL A 352 0.48 7.72 13.70
C VAL A 352 1.84 7.77 14.39
N ILE A 353 2.54 8.91 14.35
CA ILE A 353 3.82 9.13 15.04
C ILE A 353 3.79 10.53 15.66
N PRO A 354 3.05 10.72 16.77
CA PRO A 354 2.90 12.04 17.37
C PRO A 354 4.22 12.49 18.02
N PRO A 355 4.66 13.75 17.84
CA PRO A 355 5.86 14.31 18.46
C PRO A 355 5.65 14.63 19.95
N PHE A 356 5.17 13.65 20.72
CA PHE A 356 4.93 13.76 22.16
C PHE A 356 6.18 13.36 22.96
N PRO A 357 6.36 13.93 24.16
CA PRO A 357 7.36 13.46 25.11
C PRO A 357 7.22 11.94 25.34
N GLY A 358 8.34 11.23 25.32
CA GLY A 358 8.39 9.77 25.48
C GLY A 358 8.11 8.96 24.21
N VAL A 359 7.73 9.59 23.09
CA VAL A 359 7.63 8.91 21.78
C VAL A 359 8.97 9.07 21.05
N PRO A 360 9.61 7.98 20.59
CA PRO A 360 10.81 8.08 19.78
C PRO A 360 10.62 9.01 18.57
N PRO A 361 11.57 9.90 18.27
CA PRO A 361 11.45 10.82 17.17
C PRO A 361 11.31 10.07 15.84
N ALA A 362 10.46 10.57 14.96
CA ALA A 362 10.29 10.02 13.62
C ALA A 362 11.64 10.05 12.87
N PRO A 363 11.99 9.00 12.11
CA PRO A 363 13.19 8.99 11.30
C PRO A 363 13.09 10.07 10.21
N GLY A 364 14.02 11.02 10.20
CA GLY A 364 14.06 12.12 9.23
C GLY A 364 14.85 13.33 9.76
N PRO A 365 15.04 14.37 8.94
CA PRO A 365 15.72 15.60 9.34
C PRO A 365 14.84 16.50 10.24
N GLU A 366 13.55 16.16 10.39
CA GLU A 366 12.60 16.97 11.13
C GLU A 366 12.68 16.70 12.64
N HIS A 367 12.92 17.77 13.41
CA HIS A 367 12.81 17.77 14.87
C HIS A 367 11.65 18.68 15.26
N SER A 368 10.54 18.07 15.69
CA SER A 368 9.34 18.77 16.12
C SER A 368 9.01 18.37 17.55
N LEU A 369 8.69 19.35 18.40
CA LEU A 369 8.12 19.15 19.73
C LEU A 369 6.66 19.60 19.67
N PHE A 370 5.72 18.66 19.74
CA PHE A 370 4.26 18.83 19.55
C PHE A 370 3.81 19.35 18.17
N VAL A 371 4.50 20.31 17.56
CA VAL A 371 4.07 20.96 16.32
C VAL A 371 4.94 20.51 15.16
N ASN A 372 4.37 19.69 14.27
CA ASN A 372 4.96 19.29 12.99
C ASN A 372 4.18 19.89 11.81
N LYS A 373 4.65 19.63 10.58
CA LYS A 373 4.00 20.09 9.35
C LYS A 373 2.52 19.69 9.28
N ASN A 374 2.18 18.44 9.62
CA ASN A 374 0.80 17.95 9.59
C ASN A 374 -0.13 18.76 10.51
N LEU A 375 0.35 19.11 11.72
CA LEU A 375 -0.45 19.90 12.67
C LEU A 375 -0.66 21.34 12.18
N ILE A 376 0.38 21.96 11.60
CA ILE A 376 0.29 23.32 11.04
C ILE A 376 -0.73 23.36 9.90
N GLU A 377 -0.65 22.41 8.97
CA GLU A 377 -1.60 22.32 7.85
C GLU A 377 -3.03 22.01 8.31
N MET A 378 -3.19 21.17 9.34
CA MET A 378 -4.49 20.88 9.95
C MET A 378 -5.12 22.15 10.53
N ILE A 379 -4.38 22.94 11.31
CA ILE A 379 -4.87 24.20 11.89
C ILE A 379 -5.24 25.19 10.78
N ALA A 380 -4.43 25.28 9.73
CA ALA A 380 -4.72 26.11 8.57
C ALA A 380 -6.04 25.69 7.87
N LEU A 381 -6.26 24.39 7.69
CA LEU A 381 -7.52 23.88 7.14
C LEU A 381 -8.71 24.16 8.05
N ILE A 382 -8.57 24.00 9.38
CA ILE A 382 -9.62 24.36 10.34
C ILE A 382 -9.96 25.85 10.22
N ALA A 383 -8.96 26.74 10.08
CA ALA A 383 -9.21 28.16 9.83
C ALA A 383 -10.02 28.37 8.53
N ILE A 384 -9.70 27.63 7.46
CA ILE A 384 -10.43 27.69 6.19
C ILE A 384 -11.89 27.23 6.34
N VAL A 385 -12.22 26.30 7.24
CA VAL A 385 -13.62 25.90 7.51
C VAL A 385 -14.48 27.09 7.92
N PHE A 386 -13.94 28.02 8.71
CA PHE A 386 -14.65 29.17 9.24
C PHE A 386 -14.59 30.40 8.34
N LEU A 387 -13.81 30.37 7.25
CA LEU A 387 -13.62 31.48 6.33
C LEU A 387 -14.31 31.21 4.99
N PRO A 388 -15.02 32.19 4.38
CA PRO A 388 -15.75 31.99 3.13
C PRO A 388 -14.82 32.04 1.90
N THR A 389 -13.68 31.35 1.95
CA THR A 389 -12.64 31.40 0.91
C THR A 389 -13.13 30.90 -0.45
N GLY A 390 -14.02 29.90 -0.46
CA GLY A 390 -14.69 29.42 -1.68
C GLY A 390 -15.62 30.45 -2.32
N GLN A 391 -16.20 31.36 -1.54
CA GLN A 391 -17.05 32.45 -2.07
C GLN A 391 -16.19 33.63 -2.58
N TRP A 392 -15.03 33.88 -1.97
CA TRP A 392 -14.09 34.89 -2.43
C TRP A 392 -13.46 34.52 -3.77
N PHE A 393 -12.99 33.27 -3.89
CA PHE A 393 -12.34 32.76 -5.10
C PHE A 393 -12.59 31.24 -5.22
N GLY A 394 -13.66 30.85 -5.91
CA GLY A 394 -14.01 29.43 -6.06
C GLY A 394 -15.40 29.21 -6.69
N LEU A 395 -15.68 27.95 -7.02
CA LEU A 395 -16.97 27.53 -7.59
C LEU A 395 -18.12 27.60 -6.59
N ASP A 396 -17.86 27.62 -5.29
CA ASP A 396 -18.87 27.79 -4.24
C ASP A 396 -19.72 29.04 -4.46
N ARG A 397 -19.14 30.12 -5.01
CA ARG A 397 -19.89 31.34 -5.35
C ARG A 397 -21.09 31.07 -6.27
N TRP A 398 -20.95 30.15 -7.22
CA TRP A 398 -21.99 29.82 -8.20
C TRP A 398 -23.09 28.97 -7.56
N VAL A 399 -22.72 28.04 -6.67
CA VAL A 399 -23.67 27.20 -5.94
C VAL A 399 -24.53 28.03 -4.98
N TYR A 400 -23.92 28.91 -4.18
CA TYR A 400 -24.66 29.79 -3.28
C TYR A 400 -25.50 30.84 -4.03
N GLY A 401 -25.01 31.35 -5.17
CA GLY A 401 -25.76 32.27 -6.03
C GLY A 401 -27.01 31.65 -6.67
N SER A 402 -26.94 30.38 -7.06
CA SER A 402 -28.08 29.67 -7.67
C SER A 402 -29.12 29.22 -6.64
N ILE A 403 -28.67 28.72 -5.47
CA ILE A 403 -29.57 28.29 -4.39
C ILE A 403 -30.32 29.48 -3.79
N SER A 404 -29.65 30.61 -3.58
CA SER A 404 -30.30 31.84 -3.09
C SER A 404 -31.33 32.40 -4.07
N ARG A 405 -31.11 32.26 -5.39
CA ARG A 405 -32.10 32.64 -6.41
C ARG A 405 -33.32 31.72 -6.43
N LEU A 406 -33.14 30.42 -6.20
CA LEU A 406 -34.22 29.43 -6.13
C LEU A 406 -35.08 29.58 -4.85
N TRP A 407 -34.50 30.10 -3.77
CA TRP A 407 -35.17 30.23 -2.46
C TRP A 407 -35.56 31.67 -2.10
N SER A 408 -35.30 32.62 -2.99
CA SER A 408 -35.81 33.99 -2.86
C SER A 408 -37.30 33.99 -3.21
N LYS A 409 -38.17 34.18 -2.20
CA LYS A 409 -39.59 34.46 -2.46
C LYS A 409 -39.71 35.68 -3.39
N PRO A 410 -40.63 35.70 -4.37
CA PRO A 410 -40.88 36.90 -5.15
C PRO A 410 -41.20 38.06 -4.19
N LYS A 411 -40.55 39.19 -4.41
CA LYS A 411 -40.81 40.44 -3.68
C LYS A 411 -42.31 40.74 -3.86
N PRO A 412 -43.11 41.00 -2.81
CA PRO A 412 -44.49 41.40 -3.00
C PRO A 412 -44.50 42.69 -3.81
N ASP A 413 -45.24 42.69 -4.92
CA ASP A 413 -45.43 43.87 -5.76
C ASP A 413 -45.84 45.05 -4.87
N SER A 414 -45.09 46.14 -4.98
CA SER A 414 -45.43 47.41 -4.36
C SER A 414 -46.87 47.78 -4.70
N GLN A 415 -47.74 47.79 -3.68
CA GLN A 415 -49.13 48.22 -3.80
C GLN A 415 -49.19 49.63 -4.43
N PRO A 416 -50.19 49.91 -5.29
CA PRO A 416 -50.36 51.25 -5.85
C PRO A 416 -50.64 52.24 -4.71
N VAL A 417 -49.93 53.36 -4.74
CA VAL A 417 -50.10 54.49 -3.83
C VAL A 417 -51.55 54.98 -3.93
N ILE A 418 -52.36 54.74 -2.90
CA ILE A 418 -53.67 55.36 -2.74
C ILE A 418 -53.43 56.79 -2.26
N THR A 419 -53.69 57.77 -3.13
CA THR A 419 -53.77 59.19 -2.78
C THR A 419 -54.93 59.42 -1.80
N ALA A 420 -54.63 60.07 -0.67
CA ALA A 420 -55.62 60.39 0.37
C ALA A 420 -56.66 61.41 -0.12
N PRO A 421 -57.93 61.33 0.32
CA PRO A 421 -58.97 62.27 -0.10
C PRO A 421 -58.84 63.63 0.61
N GLN A 422 -59.13 64.69 -0.15
CA GLN A 422 -59.17 66.08 0.29
C GLN A 422 -60.22 66.29 1.40
N LYS A 423 -59.86 67.04 2.46
CA LYS A 423 -60.81 67.50 3.47
C LYS A 423 -61.66 68.65 2.92
N GLU A 424 -62.96 68.40 2.81
CA GLU A 424 -64.00 69.41 2.62
C GLU A 424 -64.20 70.28 3.88
N LYS A 425 -64.58 71.54 3.63
CA LYS A 425 -64.80 72.61 4.60
C LYS A 425 -66.20 72.56 5.23
N THR A 426 -66.34 73.11 6.43
CA THR A 426 -67.65 73.52 7.01
C THR A 426 -67.49 74.91 7.66
N PRO A 427 -68.51 75.81 7.67
CA PRO A 427 -68.31 77.25 7.55
C PRO A 427 -68.68 78.14 8.77
N GLN A 428 -68.35 79.44 8.62
CA GLN A 428 -68.81 80.70 9.27
C GLN A 428 -68.15 81.13 10.60
N ALA A 429 -67.84 82.40 10.92
CA ALA A 429 -67.78 83.75 10.29
C ALA A 429 -67.28 84.74 11.42
N PRO A 430 -67.15 86.08 11.24
CA PRO A 430 -66.32 86.83 10.28
C PRO A 430 -65.48 88.00 10.90
N ALA A 431 -64.61 88.55 10.03
CA ALA A 431 -64.16 89.95 9.87
C ALA A 431 -63.16 90.61 10.88
N LYS A 432 -62.02 91.10 10.38
CA LYS A 432 -61.87 92.47 9.82
C LYS A 432 -60.49 92.68 9.14
N GLU A 433 -60.50 93.60 8.18
CA GLU A 433 -59.46 93.97 7.20
C GLU A 433 -58.26 94.77 7.77
N ALA A 434 -57.13 94.73 7.07
CA ALA A 434 -56.49 95.86 6.37
C ALA A 434 -54.98 95.58 6.13
N VAL A 435 -54.54 95.35 4.89
CA VAL A 435 -53.88 96.31 3.96
C VAL A 435 -52.35 96.43 4.13
N LYS A 436 -51.64 96.00 3.07
CA LYS A 436 -50.23 96.23 2.63
C LYS A 436 -49.91 97.73 2.47
N PRO A 437 -48.65 98.23 2.33
CA PRO A 437 -47.66 97.78 1.32
C PRO A 437 -46.15 97.96 1.71
N ASP A 438 -45.23 97.15 1.20
CA ASP A 438 -44.28 97.36 0.08
C ASP A 438 -42.86 97.86 0.44
N ALA A 439 -41.92 97.35 -0.37
CA ALA A 439 -40.63 97.90 -0.79
C ALA A 439 -39.39 97.87 0.13
N LYS A 440 -38.35 97.17 -0.37
CA LYS A 440 -36.91 97.41 -0.13
C LYS A 440 -36.47 98.72 -0.82
N PRO A 441 -35.33 99.34 -0.42
CA PRO A 441 -34.10 99.13 -1.20
C PRO A 441 -32.76 99.18 -0.41
N ASP A 442 -31.74 98.61 -1.07
CA ASP A 442 -30.32 99.00 -1.20
C ASP A 442 -29.36 99.35 -0.03
N GLY A 443 -28.09 98.96 -0.26
CA GLY A 443 -26.90 99.68 0.23
C GLY A 443 -25.84 98.79 0.90
N THR A 444 -24.88 98.24 0.14
CA THR A 444 -23.48 98.71 -0.05
C THR A 444 -22.41 98.15 0.91
N THR A 445 -21.50 97.36 0.31
CA THR A 445 -20.03 97.28 0.47
C THR A 445 -19.39 97.33 1.87
N TYR A 446 -18.50 96.38 2.17
CA TYR A 446 -17.03 96.59 2.23
C TYR A 446 -16.29 95.24 2.15
N GLN A 447 -15.36 95.13 1.20
CA GLN A 447 -14.30 94.13 1.18
C GLN A 447 -13.16 94.58 2.10
N LEU A 448 -12.40 93.62 2.65
CA LEU A 448 -10.94 93.70 2.69
C LEU A 448 -10.34 92.30 2.87
N ASP A 449 -9.79 91.82 1.76
CA ASP A 449 -8.79 90.77 1.64
C ASP A 449 -7.43 91.33 2.11
N ASN A 450 -6.69 90.60 2.93
CA ASN A 450 -5.23 90.69 2.94
C ASN A 450 -4.54 89.47 3.60
N LYS A 451 -4.22 88.51 2.74
CA LYS A 451 -2.92 87.85 2.53
C LYS A 451 -1.75 88.03 3.54
N LYS A 452 -1.04 86.88 3.67
CA LYS A 452 0.38 86.61 3.97
C LYS A 452 0.72 86.49 5.47
N LYS A 453 1.27 85.36 5.93
CA LYS A 453 2.53 84.72 5.50
C LYS A 453 2.50 83.22 5.69
#